data_AF-A0A0F9AZ58-F1
#
_entry.id   AF-A0A0F9AZ58-F1
#
_cell.length_a   1.000
_cell.length_b   1.000
_cell.length_c   1.000
_cell.angle_alpha   90.00
_cell.angle_beta   90.00
_cell.angle_gamma   90.00
#
_symmetry.space_group_name_H-M   'P 1'
#
loop_
_entity.id
_entity.type
_entity.pdbx_description
1 polymer ?
#
loop_
_entity_poly.entity_id
_entity_poly.type
_entity_poly.pdbx_seq_one_letter_code
_entity_poly.pdbx_strand_id
1 'polypeptide(L)'
;MSINSNVKGREYEQKLAREFRELGYKDCVTSRSESRNTDNQGIDFVNTGSFAIQAKAAEKSPSYPGLLQDMAKAKKGTPLIFISVTISLKL
;
A
#
# COMPACT_ATOMS: atom_id res chain seq x y z
N MET A 1 3.26 0.73 -25.56
CA MET A 1 2.06 0.64 -24.71
C MET A 1 2.39 1.28 -23.37
N SER A 2 1.65 2.30 -22.93
CA SER A 2 1.83 2.82 -21.57
C SER A 2 1.37 1.76 -20.57
N ILE A 3 2.20 1.44 -19.59
CA ILE A 3 1.81 0.56 -18.50
C ILE A 3 0.62 1.22 -17.80
N ASN A 4 -0.49 0.50 -17.64
CA ASN A 4 -1.63 1.01 -16.89
C ASN A 4 -1.25 1.03 -15.41
N SER A 5 -0.88 2.21 -14.91
CA SER A 5 -0.43 2.43 -13.53
C SER A 5 -1.44 1.94 -12.49
N ASN A 6 -2.74 2.01 -12.79
CA ASN A 6 -3.80 1.53 -11.90
C ASN A 6 -3.82 0.01 -11.80
N VAL A 7 -3.60 -0.70 -12.92
CA VAL A 7 -3.51 -2.17 -12.93
C VAL A 7 -2.29 -2.62 -12.15
N LYS A 8 -1.12 -2.00 -12.40
CA LYS A 8 0.13 -2.30 -11.67
C LYS A 8 -0.02 -2.08 -10.16
N GLY A 9 -0.68 -1.01 -9.75
CA GLY A 9 -0.97 -0.73 -8.33
C GLY A 9 -1.84 -1.82 -7.71
N ARG A 10 -2.95 -2.16 -8.36
CA ARG A 10 -3.89 -3.18 -7.86
C ARG A 10 -3.25 -4.57 -7.78
N GLU A 11 -2.45 -4.95 -8.76
CA GLU A 11 -1.73 -6.25 -8.74
C GLU A 11 -0.73 -6.30 -7.58
N TYR A 12 -0.03 -5.20 -7.31
CA TYR A 12 0.89 -5.11 -6.19
C TYR A 12 0.17 -5.19 -4.83
N GLU A 13 -0.98 -4.51 -4.68
CA GLU A 13 -1.83 -4.61 -3.50
C GLU A 13 -2.29 -6.06 -3.26
N GLN A 14 -2.76 -6.75 -4.30
CA GLN A 14 -3.21 -8.14 -4.20
C GLN A 14 -2.07 -9.09 -3.81
N LYS A 15 -0.88 -8.89 -4.38
CA LYS A 15 0.32 -9.65 -4.03
C LYS A 15 0.64 -9.47 -2.53
N LEU A 16 0.71 -8.23 -2.05
CA LEU A 16 1.00 -7.94 -0.64
C LEU A 16 -0.07 -8.50 0.30
N ALA A 17 -1.36 -8.38 -0.04
CA ALA A 17 -2.42 -8.97 0.79
C ALA A 17 -2.25 -10.49 0.95
N ARG A 18 -1.83 -11.18 -0.11
CA ARG A 18 -1.53 -12.61 -0.04
C ARG A 18 -0.31 -12.88 0.86
N GLU A 19 0.77 -12.13 0.68
CA GLU A 19 1.99 -12.27 1.51
C GLU A 19 1.70 -11.99 2.99
N PHE A 20 0.90 -10.97 3.32
CA PHE A 20 0.50 -10.71 4.70
C PHE A 20 -0.28 -11.87 5.33
N ARG A 21 -1.19 -12.49 4.58
CA ARG A 21 -1.91 -13.68 5.05
C ARG A 21 -0.97 -14.86 5.27
N GLU A 22 -0.02 -15.08 4.36
CA GLU A 22 1.01 -16.11 4.49
C GLU A 22 1.93 -15.87 5.71
N LEU A 23 2.22 -14.60 6.04
CA LEU A 23 2.98 -14.19 7.23
C LEU A 23 2.20 -14.27 8.55
N GLY A 24 0.91 -14.59 8.52
CA GLY A 24 0.08 -14.81 9.71
C GLY A 24 -1.02 -13.78 9.96
N TYR A 25 -1.11 -12.72 9.16
CA TYR A 25 -2.25 -11.79 9.19
C TYR A 25 -3.42 -12.37 8.40
N LYS A 26 -4.01 -13.47 8.89
CA LYS A 26 -4.99 -14.30 8.15
C LYS A 26 -6.20 -13.51 7.65
N ASP A 27 -6.63 -12.50 8.41
CA ASP A 27 -7.79 -11.67 8.10
C ASP A 27 -7.43 -10.37 7.35
N CYS A 28 -6.16 -10.22 6.92
CA CYS A 28 -5.72 -9.07 6.17
C CYS A 28 -6.53 -8.94 4.87
N VAL A 29 -7.12 -7.78 4.65
CA VAL A 29 -7.88 -7.44 3.43
C VAL A 29 -7.58 -6.01 3.03
N THR A 30 -7.92 -5.62 1.80
CA THR A 30 -7.69 -4.25 1.36
C THR A 30 -8.72 -3.32 1.99
N SER A 31 -8.31 -2.11 2.35
CA SER A 31 -9.21 -1.10 2.90
C SER A 31 -10.32 -0.72 1.92
N ARG A 32 -10.07 -0.82 0.61
CA ARG A 32 -11.06 -0.58 -0.43
C ARG A 32 -12.28 -1.50 -0.34
N SER A 33 -12.12 -2.76 0.09
CA SER A 33 -13.25 -3.68 0.26
C SER A 33 -14.01 -3.48 1.57
N GLU A 34 -13.35 -2.94 2.61
CA GLU A 34 -13.90 -2.87 3.97
C GLU A 34 -14.35 -1.47 4.41
N SER A 35 -13.58 -0.43 4.08
CA SER A 35 -13.78 0.91 4.60
C SER A 35 -13.20 1.97 3.67
N ARG A 36 -14.08 2.59 2.88
CA ARG A 36 -13.72 3.73 2.00
C ARG A 36 -13.10 4.90 2.76
N ASN A 37 -13.49 5.12 4.02
CA ASN A 37 -12.88 6.15 4.86
C ASN A 37 -11.42 5.82 5.20
N THR A 38 -11.09 4.55 5.42
CA THR A 38 -9.72 4.10 5.67
C THR A 38 -8.87 4.18 4.41
N ASP A 39 -9.42 3.80 3.26
CA ASP A 39 -8.78 3.96 1.94
C ASP A 39 -8.48 5.45 1.65
N ASN A 40 -9.45 6.36 1.90
CA ASN A 40 -9.26 7.80 1.75
C ASN A 40 -8.16 8.39 2.67
N GLN A 41 -7.78 7.68 3.73
CA GLN A 41 -6.71 8.09 4.65
C GLN A 41 -5.33 7.60 4.20
N GLY A 42 -5.22 6.98 3.02
CA GLY A 42 -3.95 6.43 2.53
C GLY A 42 -3.51 5.23 3.37
N ILE A 43 -4.44 4.33 3.69
CA ILE A 43 -4.14 3.03 4.27
C ILE A 43 -4.75 2.00 3.34
N ASP A 44 -3.94 1.15 2.73
CA ASP A 44 -4.39 0.19 1.71
C ASP A 44 -4.85 -1.15 2.30
N PHE A 45 -4.44 -1.48 3.53
CA PHE A 45 -4.80 -2.75 4.18
C PHE A 45 -5.39 -2.54 5.57
N VAL A 46 -6.30 -3.44 5.95
CA VAL A 46 -6.87 -3.53 7.29
C VAL A 46 -6.61 -4.91 7.89
N ASN A 47 -6.78 -5.03 9.21
CA ASN A 47 -6.46 -6.24 10.00
C ASN A 47 -4.96 -6.60 9.99
N THR A 48 -4.11 -5.58 9.93
CA THR A 48 -2.64 -5.65 9.95
C THR A 48 -2.04 -5.46 11.34
N GLY A 49 -2.83 -5.75 12.39
CA GLY A 49 -2.44 -5.55 13.78
C GLY A 49 -2.23 -4.07 14.11
N SER A 50 -1.05 -3.74 14.63
CA SER A 50 -0.69 -2.37 15.05
C SER A 50 -0.15 -1.49 13.91
N PHE A 51 -0.16 -1.96 12.67
CA PHE A 51 0.42 -1.23 11.54
C PHE A 51 -0.65 -0.62 10.63
N ALA A 52 -0.48 0.64 10.25
CA ALA A 52 -1.16 1.25 9.11
C ALA A 52 -0.28 1.07 7.87
N ILE A 53 -0.73 0.30 6.89
CA ILE A 53 0.10 -0.08 5.75
C ILE A 53 -0.38 0.61 4.47
N GLN A 54 0.55 1.28 3.78
CA GLN A 54 0.36 1.81 2.43
C GLN A 54 1.28 1.06 1.45
N ALA A 55 0.73 0.62 0.34
CA ALA A 55 1.43 0.05 -0.82
C ALA A 55 1.57 1.08 -1.94
N LYS A 56 2.72 1.10 -2.60
CA LYS A 56 2.97 1.93 -3.78
C LYS A 56 3.82 1.18 -4.80
N ALA A 57 3.28 0.93 -5.98
CA ALA A 57 4.06 0.51 -7.13
C ALA A 57 4.35 1.75 -8.00
N ALA A 58 5.62 2.13 -8.12
CA ALA A 58 6.01 3.36 -8.81
C ALA A 58 7.19 3.14 -9.77
N GLU A 59 7.33 4.02 -10.76
CA GLU A 59 8.50 4.06 -11.65
C GLU A 59 9.58 5.03 -11.15
N LYS A 60 9.20 5.90 -10.21
CA LYS A 60 10.07 6.85 -9.53
C LYS A 60 9.74 6.84 -8.05
N SER A 61 10.73 7.15 -7.20
CA SER A 61 10.51 7.23 -5.75
C SER A 61 9.41 8.25 -5.42
N PRO A 62 8.37 7.85 -4.67
CA PRO A 62 7.35 8.79 -4.21
C PRO A 62 7.89 9.69 -3.10
N SER A 63 7.15 10.76 -2.78
CA SER A 63 7.46 11.61 -1.61
C SER A 63 7.03 10.90 -0.32
N TYR A 64 7.99 10.41 0.45
CA TYR A 64 7.73 9.75 1.73
C TYR A 64 7.07 10.66 2.79
N PRO A 65 7.52 11.93 2.99
CA PRO A 65 6.91 12.80 3.99
C PRO A 65 5.42 13.07 3.73
N GLY A 66 5.02 13.24 2.46
CA GLY A 66 3.62 13.43 2.09
C GLY A 66 2.76 12.21 2.42
N LEU A 67 3.24 11.02 2.05
CA LEU A 67 2.56 9.76 2.37
C LEU A 67 2.39 9.56 3.87
N LEU A 68 3.46 9.77 4.66
CA LEU A 68 3.41 9.64 6.11
C LEU A 68 2.47 10.67 6.75
N GLN A 69 2.44 11.90 6.23
CA GLN A 69 1.54 12.93 6.74
C GLN A 69 0.07 12.58 6.51
N ASP A 70 -0.27 12.00 5.36
CA ASP A 70 -1.63 11.55 5.07
C ASP A 70 -2.03 10.37 5.95
N MET A 71 -1.13 9.38 6.10
CA MET A 71 -1.34 8.23 6.99
C MET A 71 -1.50 8.64 8.47
N ALA A 72 -0.71 9.60 8.94
CA ALA A 72 -0.72 10.05 10.33
C ALA A 72 -2.09 10.64 10.73
N LYS A 73 -2.86 11.21 9.78
CA LYS A 73 -4.21 11.74 10.04
C LYS A 73 -5.19 10.65 10.48
N ALA A 74 -4.97 9.41 10.05
CA ALA A 74 -5.82 8.28 10.40
C ALA A 74 -5.72 7.90 11.88
N LYS A 75 -4.58 8.20 12.53
CA LYS A 75 -4.25 7.73 13.89
C LYS A 75 -4.39 6.21 14.07
N LYS A 76 -4.14 5.43 13.01
CA LYS A 76 -4.31 3.97 12.99
C LYS A 76 -2.98 3.22 13.12
N GLY A 77 -2.35 3.31 14.29
CA GLY A 77 -1.12 2.55 14.58
C GLY A 77 0.13 3.11 13.87
N THR A 78 1.18 2.28 13.79
CA THR A 78 2.48 2.66 13.24
C THR A 78 2.44 2.64 11.71
N PRO A 79 2.74 3.75 11.02
CA PRO A 79 2.71 3.80 9.56
C PRO A 79 3.87 3.00 8.96
N LEU A 80 3.56 2.13 8.00
CA LEU A 80 4.51 1.37 7.19
C LEU A 80 4.21 1.57 5.71
N ILE A 81 5.24 1.84 4.92
CA ILE A 81 5.11 2.07 3.48
C ILE A 81 5.89 0.98 2.74
N PHE A 82 5.19 0.21 1.91
CA PHE A 82 5.77 -0.79 1.02
C PHE A 82 5.87 -0.23 -0.39
N ILE A 83 7.09 -0.09 -0.91
CA ILE A 83 7.32 0.45 -2.24
C ILE A 83 7.97 -0.59 -3.15
N SER A 84 7.41 -0.73 -4.34
CA SER A 84 8.03 -1.41 -5.47
C SER A 84 8.45 -0.36 -6.50
N VAL A 85 9.76 -0.16 -6.67
CA VAL A 85 10.32 0.71 -7.72
C VAL A 85 10.88 -0.15 -8.84
N THR A 86 10.37 0.02 -10.06
CA THR A 86 10.98 -0.57 -11.26
C THR A 86 11.96 0.42 -11.86
N ILE A 87 13.26 0.14 -11.80
CA ILE A 87 14.30 0.97 -12.41
C ILE A 87 14.65 0.38 -13.78
N SER A 88 14.34 1.08 -14.85
CA SER A 88 14.89 0.76 -16.18
C SER A 88 16.29 1.34 -16.30
N LEU A 89 17.31 0.48 -16.23
CA LEU A 89 18.66 0.82 -16.63
C LEU A 89 18.68 1.01 -18.15
N LYS A 90 18.79 2.27 -18.60
CA LYS A 90 19.20 2.56 -19.98
C LYS A 90 20.71 2.33 -20.04
N LEU A 91 21.11 1.17 -20.56
CA LEU A 91 22.49 0.92 -21.00
C LEU A 91 22.77 1.74 -22.26
#